data_AF-A0A1H1D866-F1
#
_entry.id   AF-A0A1H1D866-F1
#
_cell.length_a   1.000
_cell.length_b   1.000
_cell.length_c   1.000
_cell.angle_alpha   90.00
_cell.angle_beta   90.00
_cell.angle_gamma   90.00
#
_symmetry.space_group_name_H-M   'P 1'
#
loop_
_entity.id
_entity.type
_entity.pdbx_description
1 polymer ?
#
loop_
_entity_poly.entity_id
_entity_poly.type
_entity_poly.pdbx_seq_one_letter_code
_entity_poly.pdbx_strand_id
1 'polypeptide(L)'
;MSQRLDTVFDMRVWEDVRGLIDACDADGVARMVAELDEAGRSEVARFLPGHLAEVRYTWDASAGIEEQAEAIRAAAVGCVASAAAVATWLTRRELMGVDGRVNDAERLLTLIRLRPPEWRAELARRLAGRLHGRDPSYPLTAALLRETGVQPPADDAFIVGWVSEVNRQHPLAHTLAADPLLDTLLPQIFRAEGVGEALQWEDDPASPYSWLGALRMLAADGRVGRDVLLDGCLTRFLLGGSAMQLRFFVRLHAAIDPTVAETEARMRDYLRLLPSSPGTVADLALRQLRKLPSVPPADFAEAIHALMFRAEKKLVLAGLSWIDQLVRLAAEYGEPATGALVMAFGHEAANVRDRAVRLAVRHKPYLEEEVLRKGAASLPPDLRACLLDEPT
;
A
#
# COMPACT_ATOMS: atom_id res chain seq x y z
N MET A 1 56.95 -27.59 19.88
CA MET A 1 56.02 -28.72 19.64
C MET A 1 54.64 -28.54 20.27
N SER A 2 54.41 -27.57 21.18
CA SER A 2 53.08 -27.31 21.74
C SER A 2 52.10 -26.62 20.78
N GLN A 3 52.59 -25.81 19.84
CA GLN A 3 51.73 -25.11 18.87
C GLN A 3 51.10 -25.99 17.79
N ARG A 4 51.60 -27.20 17.51
CA ARG A 4 51.05 -28.07 16.45
C ARG A 4 49.90 -28.97 16.91
N LEU A 5 49.75 -29.17 18.22
CA LEU A 5 48.69 -30.02 18.77
C LEU A 5 47.41 -29.22 19.05
N ASP A 6 47.54 -27.94 19.41
CA ASP A 6 46.40 -27.03 19.50
C ASP A 6 45.75 -26.80 18.11
N THR A 7 46.55 -26.68 17.03
CA THR A 7 46.03 -26.49 15.66
C THR A 7 45.30 -27.70 15.08
N VAL A 8 45.56 -28.92 15.58
CA VAL A 8 44.92 -30.16 15.08
C VAL A 8 43.58 -30.43 15.79
N PHE A 9 43.41 -29.94 17.02
CA PHE A 9 42.09 -29.90 17.67
C PHE A 9 41.21 -28.74 17.15
N ASP A 10 41.84 -27.61 16.79
CA ASP A 10 41.26 -26.35 16.25
C ASP A 10 40.83 -26.42 14.76
N MET A 11 40.65 -27.64 14.21
CA MET A 11 40.16 -27.86 12.83
C MET A 11 38.98 -28.82 12.75
N ARG A 12 38.70 -29.59 13.82
CA ARG A 12 37.68 -30.65 13.77
C ARG A 12 36.27 -30.07 13.72
N VAL A 13 36.05 -28.95 14.41
CA VAL A 13 34.74 -28.29 14.45
C VAL A 13 34.38 -27.74 13.08
N TRP A 14 35.33 -27.10 12.40
CA TRP A 14 35.11 -26.63 11.04
C TRP A 14 34.84 -27.77 10.05
N GLU A 15 35.61 -28.87 10.11
CA GLU A 15 35.42 -30.02 9.22
C GLU A 15 34.04 -30.68 9.39
N ASP A 16 33.57 -30.81 10.64
CA ASP A 16 32.25 -31.35 10.96
C ASP A 16 31.12 -30.43 10.45
N VAL A 17 31.22 -29.11 10.68
CA VAL A 17 30.25 -28.13 10.16
C VAL A 17 30.26 -28.10 8.63
N ARG A 18 31.44 -28.13 8.01
CA ARG A 18 31.60 -28.18 6.55
C ARG A 18 30.94 -29.44 5.98
N GLY A 19 31.12 -30.59 6.61
CA GLY A 19 30.48 -31.84 6.17
C GLY A 19 28.95 -31.75 6.16
N LEU A 20 28.36 -31.06 7.14
CA LEU A 20 26.92 -30.80 7.19
C LEU A 20 26.46 -29.79 6.12
N ILE A 21 27.26 -28.76 5.84
CA ILE A 21 27.00 -27.81 4.74
C ILE A 21 27.07 -28.52 3.39
N ASP A 22 28.11 -29.33 3.15
CA ASP A 22 28.30 -30.11 1.92
C ASP A 22 27.15 -31.11 1.70
N ALA A 23 26.53 -31.60 2.77
CA ALA A 23 25.34 -32.46 2.75
C ALA A 23 24.00 -31.70 2.68
N CYS A 24 24.01 -30.37 2.63
CA CYS A 24 22.83 -29.49 2.68
C CYS A 24 21.96 -29.69 3.94
N ASP A 25 22.54 -30.16 5.05
CA ASP A 25 21.84 -30.41 6.32
C ASP A 25 21.79 -29.14 7.18
N ALA A 26 20.91 -28.20 6.81
CA ALA A 26 20.76 -26.94 7.53
C ALA A 26 20.32 -27.11 9.00
N ASP A 27 19.51 -28.13 9.29
CA ASP A 27 19.05 -28.43 10.64
C ASP A 27 20.18 -29.04 11.49
N GLY A 28 21.01 -29.90 10.90
CA GLY A 28 22.25 -30.39 11.50
C GLY A 28 23.21 -29.26 11.83
N VAL A 29 23.46 -28.36 10.87
CA VAL A 29 24.30 -27.16 11.11
C VAL A 29 23.73 -26.34 12.26
N ALA A 30 22.43 -26.02 12.24
CA ALA A 30 21.81 -25.20 13.28
C ALA A 30 21.93 -25.82 14.68
N ARG A 31 21.72 -27.14 14.82
CA ARG A 31 21.91 -27.84 16.10
C ARG A 31 23.36 -27.77 16.56
N MET A 32 24.31 -28.04 15.67
CA MET A 32 25.72 -28.06 16.01
C MET A 32 26.21 -26.67 16.46
N VAL A 33 25.94 -25.63 15.68
CA VAL A 33 26.41 -24.27 15.99
C VAL A 33 25.78 -23.67 17.25
N ALA A 34 24.59 -24.15 17.65
CA ALA A 34 23.94 -23.76 18.90
C ALA A 34 24.67 -24.29 20.14
N GLU A 35 25.39 -25.42 20.02
CA GLU A 35 26.11 -26.08 21.12
C GLU A 35 27.59 -25.68 21.20
N LEU A 36 28.13 -25.03 20.16
CA LEU A 36 29.53 -24.58 20.13
C LEU A 36 29.81 -23.52 21.20
N ASP A 37 31.03 -23.56 21.74
CA ASP A 37 31.58 -22.49 22.55
C ASP A 37 32.08 -21.32 21.68
N GLU A 38 32.61 -20.27 22.32
CA GLU A 38 33.08 -19.08 21.58
C GLU A 38 34.28 -19.37 20.67
N ALA A 39 35.15 -20.31 21.07
CA ALA A 39 36.29 -20.73 20.27
C ALA A 39 35.82 -21.46 18.99
N GLY A 40 34.92 -22.44 19.13
CA GLY A 40 34.34 -23.17 18.00
C GLY A 40 33.54 -22.25 17.06
N ARG A 41 32.76 -21.30 17.59
CA ARG A 41 32.08 -20.29 16.75
C ARG A 41 33.08 -19.43 15.98
N SER A 42 34.15 -19.00 16.63
CA SER A 42 35.20 -18.20 15.99
C SER A 42 35.95 -18.97 14.89
N GLU A 43 36.20 -20.26 15.12
CA GLU A 43 36.80 -21.16 14.12
C GLU A 43 35.91 -21.26 12.88
N VAL A 44 34.62 -21.59 13.05
CA VAL A 44 33.67 -21.69 11.93
C VAL A 44 33.54 -20.35 11.18
N ALA A 45 33.40 -19.24 11.90
CA ALA A 45 33.28 -17.92 11.29
C ALA A 45 34.52 -17.51 10.48
N ARG A 46 35.72 -17.98 10.86
CA ARG A 46 36.98 -17.73 10.17
C ARG A 46 37.06 -18.47 8.83
N PHE A 47 36.59 -19.71 8.75
CA PHE A 47 36.71 -20.54 7.55
C PHE A 47 35.51 -20.47 6.60
N LEU A 48 34.31 -20.11 7.10
CA LEU A 48 33.09 -20.02 6.31
C LEU A 48 33.20 -19.17 5.02
N PRO A 49 33.86 -17.98 5.00
CA PRO A 49 34.04 -17.22 3.76
C PRO A 49 34.85 -17.96 2.70
N GLY A 50 35.86 -18.73 3.11
CA GLY A 50 36.71 -19.50 2.20
C GLY A 50 35.94 -20.63 1.53
N HIS A 51 35.10 -21.33 2.30
CA HIS A 51 34.23 -22.37 1.76
C HIS A 51 33.21 -21.85 0.76
N LEU A 52 32.56 -20.72 1.06
CA LEU A 52 31.66 -20.09 0.08
C LEU A 52 32.40 -19.76 -1.23
N ALA A 53 33.66 -19.33 -1.16
CA ALA A 53 34.47 -19.08 -2.35
C ALA A 53 34.83 -20.37 -3.12
N GLU A 54 35.07 -21.49 -2.42
CA GLU A 54 35.29 -22.80 -3.03
C GLU A 54 34.05 -23.30 -3.78
N VAL A 55 32.88 -23.27 -3.12
CA VAL A 55 31.60 -23.69 -3.72
C VAL A 55 31.30 -22.89 -5.00
N ARG A 56 31.60 -21.58 -4.99
CA ARG A 56 31.48 -20.71 -6.17
C ARG A 56 32.37 -21.11 -7.34
N TYR A 57 33.50 -21.77 -7.09
CA TYR A 57 34.48 -22.13 -8.12
C TYR A 57 34.21 -23.50 -8.74
N THR A 58 33.59 -24.42 -7.99
CA THR A 58 33.58 -25.85 -8.34
C THR A 58 32.38 -26.32 -9.18
N TRP A 59 31.27 -25.59 -9.25
CA TRP A 59 29.99 -26.08 -9.82
C TRP A 59 29.27 -25.07 -10.73
N ASP A 60 28.30 -25.56 -11.53
CA ASP A 60 27.41 -24.75 -12.38
C ASP A 60 26.70 -23.70 -11.49
N ALA A 61 27.18 -22.46 -11.55
CA ALA A 61 27.40 -21.58 -10.39
C ALA A 61 26.16 -21.14 -9.60
N SER A 62 24.96 -21.45 -10.07
CA SER A 62 23.70 -21.05 -9.43
C SER A 62 23.02 -22.21 -8.69
N ALA A 63 23.12 -23.45 -9.18
CA ALA A 63 22.34 -24.57 -8.64
C ALA A 63 22.88 -25.08 -7.30
N GLY A 64 24.20 -25.28 -7.17
CA GLY A 64 24.80 -25.81 -5.93
C GLY A 64 24.77 -24.82 -4.75
N ILE A 65 24.88 -23.51 -5.02
CA ILE A 65 24.79 -22.49 -3.97
C ILE A 65 23.35 -22.37 -3.46
N GLU A 66 22.35 -22.50 -4.34
CA GLU A 66 20.94 -22.54 -3.92
C GLU A 66 20.65 -23.71 -2.96
N GLU A 67 21.23 -24.89 -3.21
CA GLU A 67 21.04 -26.08 -2.36
C GLU A 67 21.70 -25.94 -0.97
N GLN A 68 22.87 -25.32 -0.91
CA GLN A 68 23.63 -25.14 0.34
C GLN A 68 23.29 -23.84 1.09
N ALA A 69 22.48 -22.95 0.50
CA ALA A 69 22.22 -21.61 1.02
C ALA A 69 21.70 -21.61 2.46
N GLU A 70 20.75 -22.48 2.79
CA GLU A 70 20.17 -22.56 4.13
C GLU A 70 21.20 -22.99 5.18
N ALA A 71 22.05 -23.95 4.85
CA ALA A 71 23.10 -24.46 5.74
C ALA A 71 24.20 -23.40 5.97
N ILE A 72 24.64 -22.72 4.90
CA ILE A 72 25.60 -21.61 4.99
C ILE A 72 25.03 -20.45 5.82
N ARG A 73 23.74 -20.11 5.64
CA ARG A 73 23.05 -19.07 6.42
C ARG A 73 22.94 -19.45 7.89
N ALA A 74 22.58 -20.70 8.20
CA ALA A 74 22.55 -21.20 9.58
C ALA A 74 23.93 -21.12 10.24
N ALA A 75 25.00 -21.54 9.54
CA ALA A 75 26.36 -21.41 10.03
C ALA A 75 26.76 -19.94 10.27
N ALA A 76 26.42 -19.05 9.34
CA ALA A 76 26.72 -17.62 9.49
C ALA A 76 26.00 -17.01 10.70
N VAL A 77 24.70 -17.26 10.86
CA VAL A 77 23.91 -16.76 12.00
C VAL A 77 24.40 -17.35 13.32
N GLY A 78 24.77 -18.64 13.34
CA GLY A 78 25.25 -19.33 14.52
C GLY A 78 26.64 -18.87 14.97
N CYS A 79 27.55 -18.60 14.04
CA CYS A 79 28.98 -18.45 14.36
C CYS A 79 29.55 -17.04 14.17
N VAL A 80 28.97 -16.20 13.29
CA VAL A 80 29.48 -14.85 13.08
C VAL A 80 29.08 -13.92 14.24
N ALA A 81 30.08 -13.32 14.88
CA ALA A 81 29.89 -12.52 16.09
C ALA A 81 29.17 -11.17 15.85
N SER A 82 29.37 -10.53 14.69
CA SER A 82 28.82 -9.20 14.41
C SER A 82 27.45 -9.27 13.72
N ALA A 83 26.45 -8.58 14.27
CA ALA A 83 25.15 -8.40 13.63
C ALA A 83 25.26 -7.74 12.24
N ALA A 84 26.24 -6.86 12.05
CA ALA A 84 26.51 -6.24 10.76
C ALA A 84 26.99 -7.23 9.71
N ALA A 85 27.90 -8.13 10.11
CA ALA A 85 28.41 -9.16 9.23
C ALA A 85 27.34 -10.19 8.91
N VAL A 86 26.54 -10.63 9.90
CA VAL A 86 25.39 -11.52 9.67
C VAL A 86 24.39 -10.90 8.69
N ALA A 87 24.02 -9.62 8.87
CA ALA A 87 23.14 -8.95 7.92
C ALA A 87 23.71 -8.99 6.49
N THR A 88 25.03 -8.75 6.33
CA THR A 88 25.69 -8.84 5.02
C THR A 88 25.68 -10.25 4.45
N TRP A 89 25.77 -11.30 5.27
CA TRP A 89 25.65 -12.69 4.83
C TRP A 89 24.23 -13.01 4.36
N LEU A 90 23.23 -12.65 5.19
CA LEU A 90 21.83 -12.97 4.91
C LEU A 90 21.31 -12.26 3.67
N THR A 91 21.82 -11.07 3.32
CA THR A 91 21.38 -10.32 2.14
C THR A 91 22.23 -10.58 0.88
N ARG A 92 23.13 -11.59 0.88
CA ARG A 92 23.90 -11.92 -0.34
C ARG A 92 22.98 -12.57 -1.35
N ARG A 93 22.95 -12.02 -2.57
CA ARG A 93 22.08 -12.49 -3.65
C ARG A 93 22.18 -14.01 -3.89
N GLU A 94 23.40 -14.57 -3.81
CA GLU A 94 23.59 -16.01 -4.00
C GLU A 94 23.00 -16.87 -2.86
N LEU A 95 22.85 -16.33 -1.65
CA LEU A 95 22.26 -17.02 -0.49
C LEU A 95 20.77 -16.74 -0.31
N MET A 96 20.19 -15.89 -1.14
CA MET A 96 18.77 -15.53 -1.06
C MET A 96 17.85 -16.55 -1.76
N GLY A 97 18.43 -17.37 -2.63
CA GLY A 97 17.68 -18.24 -3.54
C GLY A 97 16.87 -17.45 -4.57
N VAL A 98 16.49 -18.11 -5.67
CA VAL A 98 15.54 -17.56 -6.64
C VAL A 98 14.12 -17.86 -6.13
N ASP A 99 13.23 -16.86 -6.18
CA ASP A 99 11.78 -16.97 -5.93
C ASP A 99 11.36 -17.53 -4.56
N GLY A 100 12.08 -17.19 -3.47
CA GLY A 100 11.61 -17.50 -2.11
C GLY A 100 11.63 -18.99 -1.74
N ARG A 101 12.49 -19.77 -2.40
CA ARG A 101 12.69 -21.21 -2.09
C ARG A 101 13.38 -21.47 -0.76
N VAL A 102 14.12 -20.49 -0.24
CA VAL A 102 14.76 -20.58 1.07
C VAL A 102 13.70 -20.33 2.15
N ASN A 103 13.30 -21.39 2.85
CA ASN A 103 12.31 -21.34 3.92
C ASN A 103 12.99 -21.59 5.27
N ASP A 104 13.93 -20.70 5.61
CA ASP A 104 14.78 -20.84 6.80
C ASP A 104 14.47 -19.87 7.93
N ALA A 105 13.45 -19.01 7.79
CA ALA A 105 13.16 -17.94 8.74
C ALA A 105 13.02 -18.45 10.19
N GLU A 106 12.24 -19.51 10.44
CA GLU A 106 12.05 -20.09 11.78
C GLU A 106 13.35 -20.67 12.37
N ARG A 107 14.17 -21.31 11.53
CA ARG A 107 15.47 -21.87 11.92
C ARG A 107 16.44 -20.75 12.31
N LEU A 108 16.52 -19.72 11.47
CA LEU A 108 17.38 -18.58 11.75
C LEU A 108 16.91 -17.81 12.99
N LEU A 109 15.59 -17.63 13.18
CA LEU A 109 15.04 -17.02 14.39
C LEU A 109 15.43 -17.80 15.65
N THR A 110 15.38 -19.12 15.60
CA THR A 110 15.81 -19.98 16.72
C THR A 110 17.26 -19.72 17.10
N LEU A 111 18.17 -19.64 16.12
CA LEU A 111 19.58 -19.31 16.36
C LEU A 111 19.77 -17.87 16.86
N ILE A 112 19.03 -16.92 16.29
CA ILE A 112 19.11 -15.50 16.66
C ILE A 112 18.66 -15.30 18.12
N ARG A 113 17.64 -16.02 18.59
CA ARG A 113 17.14 -15.96 19.98
C ARG A 113 18.21 -16.33 21.02
N LEU A 114 19.26 -17.06 20.64
CA LEU A 114 20.42 -17.35 21.50
C LEU A 114 21.37 -16.15 21.68
N ARG A 115 21.21 -15.08 20.89
CA ARG A 115 22.06 -13.88 20.91
C ARG A 115 21.56 -12.82 21.92
N PRO A 116 22.47 -11.96 22.44
CA PRO A 116 22.10 -10.85 23.32
C PRO A 116 21.02 -9.93 22.71
N PRO A 117 20.14 -9.31 23.52
CA PRO A 117 19.10 -8.43 23.03
C PRO A 117 19.61 -7.26 22.15
N GLU A 118 20.70 -6.58 22.53
CA GLU A 118 21.24 -5.49 21.70
C GLU A 118 21.71 -5.96 20.32
N TRP A 119 22.23 -7.18 20.24
CA TRP A 119 22.67 -7.78 18.99
C TRP A 119 21.49 -8.05 18.06
N ARG A 120 20.39 -8.59 18.61
CA ARG A 120 19.16 -8.87 17.88
C ARG A 120 18.53 -7.59 17.34
N ALA A 121 18.46 -6.54 18.16
CA ALA A 121 17.92 -5.24 17.76
C ALA A 121 18.78 -4.55 16.68
N GLU A 122 20.11 -4.66 16.75
CA GLU A 122 21.00 -4.17 15.70
C GLU A 122 20.82 -4.95 14.38
N LEU A 123 20.70 -6.28 14.44
CA LEU A 123 20.44 -7.10 13.26
C LEU A 123 19.10 -6.71 12.61
N ALA A 124 18.04 -6.54 13.41
CA ALA A 124 16.72 -6.13 12.93
C ALA A 124 16.78 -4.81 12.15
N ARG A 125 17.41 -3.77 12.73
CA ARG A 125 17.59 -2.46 12.06
C ARG A 125 18.37 -2.58 10.74
N ARG A 126 19.38 -3.45 10.71
CA ARG A 126 20.26 -3.62 9.55
C ARG A 126 19.62 -4.40 8.42
N LEU A 127 18.81 -5.41 8.72
CA LEU A 127 18.04 -6.14 7.72
C LEU A 127 16.94 -5.24 7.16
N ALA A 128 16.22 -4.54 8.05
CA ALA A 128 15.21 -3.56 7.68
C ALA A 128 15.71 -2.53 6.67
N GLY A 129 16.85 -1.88 6.93
CA GLY A 129 17.43 -0.90 6.02
C GLY A 129 18.03 -1.46 4.72
N ARG A 130 17.97 -2.77 4.48
CA ARG A 130 18.43 -3.42 3.24
C ARG A 130 17.30 -4.03 2.42
N LEU A 131 16.06 -3.98 2.89
CA LEU A 131 14.92 -4.52 2.14
C LEU A 131 14.63 -3.66 0.92
N HIS A 132 14.40 -4.31 -0.22
CA HIS A 132 14.00 -3.65 -1.46
C HIS A 132 12.94 -4.49 -2.18
N GLY A 133 11.85 -3.85 -2.62
CA GLY A 133 10.79 -4.52 -3.36
C GLY A 133 10.25 -5.77 -2.65
N ARG A 134 10.12 -6.88 -3.38
CA ARG A 134 9.74 -8.19 -2.85
C ARG A 134 10.98 -9.00 -2.46
N ASP A 135 11.61 -8.60 -1.35
CA ASP A 135 12.82 -9.25 -0.84
C ASP A 135 12.48 -10.54 -0.06
N PRO A 136 13.08 -11.70 -0.37
CA PRO A 136 12.85 -12.93 0.39
C PRO A 136 13.26 -12.86 1.87
N SER A 137 14.03 -11.85 2.28
CA SER A 137 14.44 -11.60 3.69
C SER A 137 13.31 -10.99 4.51
N TYR A 138 12.22 -10.59 3.87
CA TYR A 138 11.12 -9.88 4.52
C TYR A 138 10.53 -10.65 5.72
N PRO A 139 10.18 -11.96 5.62
CA PRO A 139 9.57 -12.69 6.74
C PRO A 139 10.47 -12.73 7.99
N LEU A 140 11.77 -13.02 7.80
CA LEU A 140 12.75 -13.00 8.89
C LEU A 140 12.87 -11.61 9.52
N THR A 141 12.93 -10.57 8.69
CA THR A 141 13.08 -9.18 9.15
C THR A 141 11.85 -8.72 9.93
N ALA A 142 10.65 -9.00 9.41
CA ALA A 142 9.38 -8.67 10.07
C ALA A 142 9.24 -9.39 11.41
N ALA A 143 9.56 -10.69 11.48
CA ALA A 143 9.56 -11.44 12.72
C ALA A 143 10.54 -10.86 13.76
N LEU A 144 11.76 -10.48 13.35
CA LEU A 144 12.72 -9.83 14.25
C LEU A 144 12.24 -8.47 14.76
N LEU A 145 11.61 -7.66 13.91
CA LEU A 145 11.05 -6.37 14.34
C LEU A 145 9.92 -6.58 15.36
N ARG A 146 9.05 -7.57 15.15
CA ARG A 146 8.00 -7.97 16.12
C ARG A 146 8.59 -8.41 17.46
N GLU A 147 9.64 -9.24 17.46
CA GLU A 147 10.28 -9.74 18.70
C GLU A 147 11.09 -8.68 19.45
N THR A 148 11.75 -7.78 18.72
CA THR A 148 12.67 -6.79 19.31
C THR A 148 11.99 -5.47 19.65
N GLY A 149 10.80 -5.20 19.10
CA GLY A 149 10.11 -3.92 19.26
C GLY A 149 10.80 -2.74 18.56
N VAL A 150 11.82 -3.01 17.75
CA VAL A 150 12.48 -2.01 16.91
C VAL A 150 11.46 -1.44 15.93
N GLN A 151 11.44 -0.11 15.81
CA GLN A 151 10.53 0.54 14.87
C GLN A 151 10.87 0.14 13.43
N PRO A 152 9.88 -0.36 12.66
CA PRO A 152 10.08 -0.70 11.26
C PRO A 152 10.41 0.57 10.45
N PRO A 153 11.16 0.43 9.35
CA PRO A 153 11.38 1.54 8.44
C PRO A 153 10.07 1.90 7.75
N ALA A 154 9.90 3.19 7.48
CA ALA A 154 8.69 3.74 6.86
C ALA A 154 8.78 3.81 5.32
N ASP A 155 9.71 3.07 4.71
CA ASP A 155 9.92 3.05 3.27
C ASP A 155 8.90 2.15 2.54
N ASP A 156 8.69 2.44 1.26
CA ASP A 156 7.66 1.80 0.45
C ASP A 156 7.91 0.29 0.27
N ALA A 157 9.17 -0.13 0.19
CA ALA A 157 9.53 -1.54 0.02
C ALA A 157 9.09 -2.36 1.23
N PHE A 158 9.31 -1.86 2.45
CA PHE A 158 8.88 -2.51 3.67
C PHE A 158 7.35 -2.61 3.74
N ILE A 159 6.63 -1.53 3.41
CA ILE A 159 5.16 -1.53 3.42
C ILE A 159 4.61 -2.53 2.39
N VAL A 160 5.18 -2.55 1.18
CA VAL A 160 4.77 -3.52 0.14
C VAL A 160 5.05 -4.96 0.58
N GLY A 161 6.19 -5.21 1.22
CA GLY A 161 6.52 -6.51 1.80
C GLY A 161 5.48 -6.94 2.85
N TRP A 162 5.14 -6.05 3.78
CA TRP A 162 4.16 -6.32 4.84
C TRP A 162 2.78 -6.64 4.30
N VAL A 163 2.32 -5.85 3.33
CA VAL A 163 1.04 -6.04 2.69
C VAL A 163 0.99 -7.34 1.88
N SER A 164 2.13 -7.75 1.30
CA SER A 164 2.26 -8.98 0.53
C SER A 164 2.42 -10.23 1.40
N GLU A 165 2.81 -10.08 2.67
CA GLU A 165 2.94 -11.15 3.66
C GLU A 165 1.55 -11.59 4.15
N VAL A 166 0.79 -12.27 3.30
CA VAL A 166 -0.49 -12.87 3.70
C VAL A 166 -0.24 -14.26 4.26
N ASN A 167 -0.18 -14.40 5.59
CA ASN A 167 -0.20 -15.70 6.23
C ASN A 167 -1.58 -16.36 6.04
N ARG A 168 -1.63 -17.45 5.28
CA ARG A 168 -2.87 -18.20 5.01
C ARG A 168 -3.23 -19.26 6.07
N GLN A 169 -2.49 -19.31 7.18
CA GLN A 169 -2.79 -20.22 8.28
C GLN A 169 -3.89 -19.68 9.20
N HIS A 170 -4.04 -18.36 9.29
CA HIS A 170 -5.03 -17.69 10.12
C HIS A 170 -5.74 -16.58 9.36
N PRO A 171 -7.01 -16.28 9.67
CA PRO A 171 -7.72 -15.14 9.08
C PRO A 171 -6.92 -13.84 9.27
N LEU A 172 -6.78 -13.07 8.20
CA LEU A 172 -5.93 -11.87 8.18
C LEU A 172 -6.34 -10.84 9.23
N ALA A 173 -7.64 -10.68 9.47
CA ALA A 173 -8.16 -9.78 10.51
C ALA A 173 -7.60 -10.12 11.90
N HIS A 174 -7.52 -11.41 12.24
CA HIS A 174 -7.00 -11.86 13.53
C HIS A 174 -5.49 -11.65 13.61
N THR A 175 -4.77 -12.01 12.55
CA THR A 175 -3.31 -11.81 12.44
C THR A 175 -2.95 -10.34 12.59
N LEU A 176 -3.63 -9.44 11.88
CA LEU A 176 -3.40 -8.00 11.95
C LEU A 176 -3.76 -7.42 13.33
N ALA A 177 -4.88 -7.83 13.92
CA ALA A 177 -5.29 -7.35 15.25
C ALA A 177 -4.23 -7.60 16.33
N ALA A 178 -3.51 -8.73 16.22
CA ALA A 178 -2.46 -9.14 17.12
C ALA A 178 -1.05 -8.65 16.71
N ASP A 179 -0.88 -8.10 15.51
CA ASP A 179 0.43 -7.67 15.01
C ASP A 179 0.86 -6.36 15.69
N PRO A 180 1.99 -6.33 16.45
CA PRO A 180 2.47 -5.12 17.10
C PRO A 180 2.90 -4.04 16.10
N LEU A 181 3.09 -4.39 14.83
CA LEU A 181 3.44 -3.44 13.77
C LEU A 181 2.22 -2.72 13.17
N LEU A 182 0.99 -3.17 13.46
CA LEU A 182 -0.24 -2.67 12.84
C LEU A 182 -0.34 -1.14 12.96
N ASP A 183 -0.20 -0.60 14.17
CA ASP A 183 -0.45 0.83 14.43
C ASP A 183 0.59 1.72 13.76
N THR A 184 1.83 1.23 13.60
CA THR A 184 2.91 1.96 12.91
C THR A 184 2.77 1.87 11.39
N LEU A 185 2.43 0.70 10.84
CA LEU A 185 2.48 0.44 9.40
C LEU A 185 1.18 0.76 8.67
N LEU A 186 0.02 0.61 9.32
CA LEU A 186 -1.28 0.83 8.68
C LEU A 186 -1.44 2.25 8.11
N PRO A 187 -1.06 3.34 8.81
CA PRO A 187 -1.13 4.68 8.23
C PRO A 187 -0.24 4.87 6.99
N GLN A 188 0.83 4.06 6.88
CA GLN A 188 1.81 4.14 5.79
C GLN A 188 1.33 3.44 4.52
N ILE A 189 0.43 2.46 4.62
CA ILE A 189 -0.25 1.81 3.47
C ILE A 189 -0.85 2.86 2.51
N PHE A 190 -1.38 3.95 3.06
CA PHE A 190 -2.05 5.00 2.30
C PHE A 190 -1.10 5.99 1.62
N ARG A 191 0.19 5.98 1.97
CA ARG A 191 1.19 6.90 1.43
C ARG A 191 2.19 6.19 0.53
N ALA A 192 2.54 4.95 0.86
CA ALA A 192 3.55 4.18 0.16
C ALA A 192 3.17 3.89 -1.30
N GLU A 193 4.14 4.06 -2.20
CA GLU A 193 4.00 3.61 -3.58
C GLU A 193 4.03 2.07 -3.66
N GLY A 194 3.50 1.51 -4.76
CA GLY A 194 3.46 0.05 -4.98
C GLY A 194 2.38 -0.72 -4.19
N VAL A 195 1.88 -0.20 -3.06
CA VAL A 195 0.83 -0.87 -2.27
C VAL A 195 -0.43 -1.17 -3.08
N GLY A 196 -0.88 -0.21 -3.88
CA GLY A 196 -2.05 -0.39 -4.74
C GLY A 196 -1.88 -1.50 -5.78
N GLU A 197 -0.64 -1.72 -6.24
CA GLU A 197 -0.30 -2.81 -7.16
C GLU A 197 -0.21 -4.16 -6.44
N ALA A 198 0.36 -4.17 -5.22
CA ALA A 198 0.42 -5.36 -4.38
C ALA A 198 -0.99 -5.91 -4.05
N LEU A 199 -1.94 -5.01 -3.80
CA LEU A 199 -3.33 -5.33 -3.46
C LEU A 199 -4.28 -5.37 -4.65
N GLN A 200 -3.77 -5.27 -5.88
CA GLN A 200 -4.66 -5.17 -7.04
C GLN A 200 -5.51 -6.44 -7.22
N TRP A 201 -4.97 -7.63 -6.93
CA TRP A 201 -5.63 -8.92 -7.13
C TRP A 201 -6.53 -9.34 -5.95
N GLU A 202 -6.82 -8.43 -5.02
CA GLU A 202 -7.85 -8.63 -4.00
C GLU A 202 -9.22 -8.77 -4.66
N ASP A 203 -9.72 -9.98 -4.87
CA ASP A 203 -10.99 -10.16 -5.59
C ASP A 203 -12.19 -10.36 -4.66
N ASP A 204 -12.10 -11.24 -3.66
CA ASP A 204 -13.23 -11.59 -2.78
C ASP A 204 -13.13 -10.96 -1.37
N PRO A 205 -13.96 -9.95 -1.03
CA PRO A 205 -14.01 -9.34 0.30
C PRO A 205 -14.56 -10.25 1.40
N ALA A 206 -15.17 -11.39 1.03
CA ALA A 206 -15.64 -12.40 1.98
C ALA A 206 -14.53 -13.42 2.32
N SER A 207 -13.43 -13.41 1.56
CA SER A 207 -12.26 -14.24 1.88
C SER A 207 -11.73 -13.87 3.27
N PRO A 208 -11.49 -14.84 4.17
CA PRO A 208 -10.91 -14.58 5.49
C PRO A 208 -9.47 -14.03 5.41
N TYR A 209 -8.84 -14.07 4.23
CA TYR A 209 -7.49 -13.58 3.97
C TYR A 209 -7.48 -12.25 3.18
N SER A 210 -8.65 -11.65 2.91
CA SER A 210 -8.74 -10.37 2.20
C SER A 210 -8.38 -9.21 3.12
N TRP A 211 -7.49 -8.33 2.64
CA TRP A 211 -7.19 -7.04 3.26
C TRP A 211 -8.44 -6.17 3.38
N LEU A 212 -9.28 -6.13 2.35
CA LEU A 212 -10.53 -5.37 2.38
C LEU A 212 -11.47 -5.87 3.49
N GLY A 213 -11.63 -7.20 3.59
CA GLY A 213 -12.41 -7.83 4.66
C GLY A 213 -11.82 -7.58 6.05
N ALA A 214 -10.50 -7.71 6.17
CA ALA A 214 -9.78 -7.52 7.43
C ALA A 214 -9.88 -6.10 7.97
N LEU A 215 -9.61 -5.08 7.14
CA LEU A 215 -9.72 -3.68 7.56
C LEU A 215 -11.15 -3.30 7.94
N ARG A 216 -12.16 -3.85 7.24
CA ARG A 216 -13.57 -3.66 7.60
C ARG A 216 -13.89 -4.26 8.97
N MET A 217 -13.41 -5.48 9.25
CA MET A 217 -13.60 -6.12 10.55
C MET A 217 -12.89 -5.34 11.67
N LEU A 218 -11.63 -4.97 11.47
CA LEU A 218 -10.87 -4.18 12.44
C LEU A 218 -11.53 -2.83 12.77
N ALA A 219 -12.15 -2.19 11.77
CA ALA A 219 -12.92 -0.97 11.97
C ALA A 219 -14.24 -1.21 12.70
N ALA A 220 -14.94 -2.30 12.39
CA ALA A 220 -16.19 -2.68 13.08
C ALA A 220 -15.94 -3.06 14.55
N ASP A 221 -14.84 -3.75 14.83
CA ASP A 221 -14.42 -4.16 16.17
C ASP A 221 -13.77 -3.01 16.97
N GLY A 222 -13.54 -1.85 16.34
CA GLY A 222 -12.92 -0.69 16.97
C GLY A 222 -11.41 -0.81 17.22
N ARG A 223 -10.75 -1.87 16.74
CA ARG A 223 -9.28 -2.02 16.82
C ARG A 223 -8.57 -0.97 15.97
N VAL A 224 -9.18 -0.56 14.86
CA VAL A 224 -8.71 0.50 13.98
C VAL A 224 -9.78 1.59 13.87
N GLY A 225 -9.39 2.85 14.04
CA GLY A 225 -10.30 3.98 13.89
C GLY A 225 -10.82 4.12 12.45
N ARG A 226 -12.13 4.35 12.29
CA ARG A 226 -12.75 4.64 10.98
C ARG A 226 -12.16 5.90 10.34
N ASP A 227 -11.82 6.88 11.17
CA ASP A 227 -11.13 8.11 10.78
C ASP A 227 -9.77 7.83 10.14
N VAL A 228 -8.96 6.95 10.75
CA VAL A 228 -7.65 6.53 10.19
C VAL A 228 -7.80 5.97 8.78
N LEU A 229 -8.81 5.12 8.55
CA LEU A 229 -9.04 4.53 7.23
C LEU A 229 -9.57 5.54 6.21
N LEU A 230 -10.51 6.41 6.62
CA LEU A 230 -11.10 7.41 5.72
C LEU A 230 -10.08 8.51 5.37
N ASP A 231 -9.35 9.03 6.35
CA ASP A 231 -8.29 10.02 6.15
C ASP A 231 -7.13 9.44 5.35
N GLY A 232 -6.80 8.17 5.61
CA GLY A 232 -5.87 7.40 4.79
C GLY A 232 -6.30 7.33 3.32
N CYS A 233 -7.52 6.88 3.05
CA CYS A 233 -8.06 6.81 1.68
C CYS A 233 -8.01 8.17 0.97
N LEU A 234 -8.46 9.25 1.64
CA LEU A 234 -8.44 10.60 1.07
C LEU A 234 -7.00 11.09 0.82
N THR A 235 -6.08 10.87 1.75
CA THR A 235 -4.66 11.16 1.56
C THR A 235 -4.13 10.44 0.31
N ARG A 236 -4.43 9.15 0.15
CA ARG A 236 -4.00 8.37 -1.02
C ARG A 236 -4.58 8.92 -2.32
N PHE A 237 -5.85 9.32 -2.33
CA PHE A 237 -6.51 9.91 -3.50
C PHE A 237 -5.93 11.27 -3.89
N LEU A 238 -5.59 12.10 -2.90
CA LEU A 238 -4.97 13.41 -3.09
C LEU A 238 -3.51 13.33 -3.56
N LEU A 239 -2.77 12.30 -3.14
CA LEU A 239 -1.44 11.98 -3.69
C LEU A 239 -1.52 11.57 -5.18
N GLY A 240 -2.67 11.08 -5.63
CA GLY A 240 -2.91 10.68 -7.01
C GLY A 240 -2.34 9.30 -7.34
N GLY A 241 -2.35 8.98 -8.64
CA GLY A 241 -1.94 7.68 -9.18
C GLY A 241 -2.86 7.20 -10.29
N SER A 242 -2.51 6.07 -10.90
CA SER A 242 -3.35 5.46 -11.94
C SER A 242 -4.62 4.83 -11.34
N ALA A 243 -5.65 4.63 -12.16
CA ALA A 243 -6.88 3.98 -11.73
C ALA A 243 -6.63 2.57 -11.16
N MET A 244 -5.61 1.86 -11.66
CA MET A 244 -5.17 0.56 -11.12
C MET A 244 -4.63 0.71 -9.69
N GLN A 245 -3.72 1.66 -9.45
CA GLN A 245 -3.10 1.89 -8.15
C GLN A 245 -4.11 2.37 -7.09
N LEU A 246 -5.19 3.04 -7.50
CA LEU A 246 -6.22 3.55 -6.58
C LEU A 246 -7.40 2.58 -6.39
N ARG A 247 -7.47 1.50 -7.17
CA ARG A 247 -8.62 0.56 -7.18
C ARG A 247 -8.93 -0.02 -5.80
N PHE A 248 -7.91 -0.50 -5.10
CA PHE A 248 -8.06 -1.07 -3.76
C PHE A 248 -8.65 -0.02 -2.79
N PHE A 249 -8.08 1.18 -2.77
CA PHE A 249 -8.48 2.25 -1.86
C PHE A 249 -9.88 2.78 -2.13
N VAL A 250 -10.32 2.84 -3.40
CA VAL A 250 -11.71 3.15 -3.77
C VAL A 250 -12.67 2.10 -3.21
N ARG A 251 -12.31 0.81 -3.29
CA ARG A 251 -13.12 -0.28 -2.72
C ARG A 251 -13.14 -0.25 -1.20
N LEU A 252 -12.00 0.04 -0.56
CA LEU A 252 -11.90 0.21 0.88
C LEU A 252 -12.82 1.33 1.36
N HIS A 253 -12.70 2.52 0.76
CA HIS A 253 -13.56 3.65 1.08
C HIS A 253 -15.06 3.31 0.95
N ALA A 254 -15.44 2.67 -0.16
CA ALA A 254 -16.82 2.24 -0.37
C ALA A 254 -17.29 1.18 0.66
N ALA A 255 -16.40 0.29 1.10
CA ALA A 255 -16.71 -0.75 2.07
C ALA A 255 -16.84 -0.21 3.51
N ILE A 256 -16.14 0.88 3.84
CA ILE A 256 -16.31 1.58 5.12
C ILE A 256 -17.66 2.31 5.17
N ASP A 257 -18.21 2.67 4.01
CA ASP A 257 -19.44 3.44 3.81
C ASP A 257 -19.54 4.65 4.75
N PRO A 258 -18.84 5.76 4.42
CA PRO A 258 -18.84 6.92 5.27
C PRO A 258 -20.27 7.45 5.47
N THR A 259 -20.57 7.75 6.73
CA THR A 259 -21.80 8.42 7.12
C THR A 259 -21.83 9.86 6.60
N VAL A 260 -23.00 10.50 6.66
CA VAL A 260 -23.15 11.92 6.27
C VAL A 260 -22.24 12.81 7.13
N ALA A 261 -22.19 12.59 8.44
CA ALA A 261 -21.35 13.37 9.36
C ALA A 261 -19.85 13.17 9.08
N GLU A 262 -19.41 11.94 8.82
CA GLU A 262 -18.01 11.66 8.45
C GLU A 262 -17.64 12.29 7.10
N THR A 263 -18.60 12.37 6.17
CA THR A 263 -18.44 13.02 4.87
C THR A 263 -18.37 14.54 5.01
N GLU A 264 -19.24 15.11 5.84
CA GLU A 264 -19.29 16.56 6.10
C GLU A 264 -17.98 17.04 6.72
N ALA A 265 -17.44 16.31 7.69
CA ALA A 265 -16.14 16.60 8.32
C ALA A 265 -14.97 16.62 7.31
N ARG A 266 -15.10 15.92 6.16
CA ARG A 266 -14.09 15.77 5.12
C ARG A 266 -14.49 16.42 3.79
N MET A 267 -15.51 17.27 3.80
CA MET A 267 -16.11 17.84 2.60
C MET A 267 -15.07 18.52 1.69
N ARG A 268 -14.16 19.30 2.27
CA ARG A 268 -13.10 20.01 1.53
C ARG A 268 -12.18 19.06 0.77
N ASP A 269 -11.83 17.91 1.35
CA ASP A 269 -10.97 16.94 0.68
C ASP A 269 -11.70 16.26 -0.47
N TYR A 270 -13.00 15.93 -0.33
CA TYR A 270 -13.79 15.42 -1.45
C TYR A 270 -13.93 16.44 -2.59
N LEU A 271 -14.13 17.72 -2.28
CA LEU A 271 -14.21 18.79 -3.29
C LEU A 271 -12.90 18.88 -4.11
N ARG A 272 -11.75 18.78 -3.44
CA ARG A 272 -10.42 18.79 -4.08
C ARG A 272 -10.16 17.62 -5.03
N LEU A 273 -10.92 16.52 -4.92
CA LEU A 273 -10.80 15.36 -5.81
C LEU A 273 -11.54 15.54 -7.14
N LEU A 274 -12.50 16.47 -7.22
CA LEU A 274 -13.33 16.64 -8.42
C LEU A 274 -12.60 17.15 -9.66
N PRO A 275 -11.63 18.09 -9.59
CA PRO A 275 -11.04 18.67 -10.80
C PRO A 275 -10.16 17.68 -11.59
N SER A 276 -9.30 16.92 -10.91
CA SER A 276 -8.18 16.24 -11.57
C SER A 276 -7.96 14.78 -11.17
N SER A 277 -8.66 14.25 -10.17
CA SER A 277 -8.51 12.84 -9.81
C SER A 277 -9.03 11.91 -10.92
N PRO A 278 -8.55 10.66 -11.01
CA PRO A 278 -9.08 9.67 -11.94
C PRO A 278 -10.60 9.51 -11.81
N GLY A 279 -11.29 9.23 -12.92
CA GLY A 279 -12.75 9.27 -12.99
C GLY A 279 -13.49 8.42 -11.96
N THR A 280 -12.93 7.27 -11.54
CA THR A 280 -13.49 6.42 -10.47
C THR A 280 -13.44 7.08 -9.09
N VAL A 281 -12.40 7.85 -8.81
CA VAL A 281 -12.22 8.61 -7.55
C VAL A 281 -13.13 9.85 -7.56
N ALA A 282 -13.17 10.58 -8.68
CA ALA A 282 -14.06 11.73 -8.83
C ALA A 282 -15.55 11.33 -8.72
N ASP A 283 -15.95 10.19 -9.31
CA ASP A 283 -17.30 9.64 -9.17
C ASP A 283 -17.64 9.30 -7.71
N LEU A 284 -16.69 8.68 -7.00
CA LEU A 284 -16.84 8.39 -5.57
C LEU A 284 -16.98 9.68 -4.75
N ALA A 285 -16.11 10.67 -4.98
CA ALA A 285 -16.14 11.93 -4.25
C ALA A 285 -17.45 12.69 -4.47
N LEU A 286 -17.91 12.77 -5.73
CA LEU A 286 -19.19 13.39 -6.07
C LEU A 286 -20.37 12.64 -5.44
N ARG A 287 -20.34 11.30 -5.39
CA ARG A 287 -21.38 10.52 -4.69
C ARG A 287 -21.44 10.84 -3.21
N GLN A 288 -20.32 11.05 -2.53
CA GLN A 288 -20.32 11.42 -1.12
C GLN A 288 -20.82 12.85 -0.92
N LEU A 289 -20.34 13.82 -1.71
CA LEU A 289 -20.80 15.22 -1.63
C LEU A 289 -22.30 15.37 -1.85
N ARG A 290 -22.89 14.55 -2.73
CA ARG A 290 -24.34 14.54 -2.98
C ARG A 290 -25.18 14.01 -1.82
N LYS A 291 -24.58 13.32 -0.84
CA LYS A 291 -25.27 12.92 0.40
C LYS A 291 -25.43 14.07 1.38
N LEU A 292 -24.63 15.15 1.23
CA LEU A 292 -24.67 16.28 2.14
C LEU A 292 -25.94 17.11 1.93
N PRO A 293 -26.54 17.64 3.01
CA PRO A 293 -27.73 18.48 2.90
C PRO A 293 -27.43 19.85 2.30
N SER A 294 -26.21 20.35 2.50
CA SER A 294 -25.74 21.64 2.01
C SER A 294 -24.23 21.62 1.80
N VAL A 295 -23.75 22.45 0.86
CA VAL A 295 -22.33 22.73 0.62
C VAL A 295 -22.20 24.25 0.53
N PRO A 296 -21.14 24.89 1.04
CA PRO A 296 -20.97 26.33 0.90
C PRO A 296 -21.12 26.76 -0.58
N PRO A 297 -21.94 27.79 -0.90
CA PRO A 297 -22.21 28.17 -2.28
C PRO A 297 -20.96 28.44 -3.14
N ALA A 298 -19.91 29.02 -2.53
CA ALA A 298 -18.63 29.26 -3.18
C ALA A 298 -17.90 27.95 -3.55
N ASP A 299 -17.82 27.01 -2.60
CA ASP A 299 -17.21 25.69 -2.79
C ASP A 299 -18.00 24.89 -3.85
N PHE A 300 -19.33 25.00 -3.82
CA PHE A 300 -20.20 24.40 -4.82
C PHE A 300 -19.93 24.97 -6.22
N ALA A 301 -19.85 26.30 -6.36
CA ALA A 301 -19.53 26.97 -7.63
C ALA A 301 -18.22 26.45 -8.23
N GLU A 302 -17.15 26.43 -7.43
CA GLU A 302 -15.84 25.94 -7.86
C GLU A 302 -15.91 24.47 -8.33
N ALA A 303 -16.58 23.63 -7.54
CA ALA A 303 -16.73 22.21 -7.83
C ALA A 303 -17.49 21.92 -9.13
N ILE A 304 -18.63 22.57 -9.35
CA ILE A 304 -19.41 22.35 -10.58
C ILE A 304 -18.71 22.91 -11.81
N HIS A 305 -18.01 24.04 -11.68
CA HIS A 305 -17.18 24.57 -12.76
C HIS A 305 -16.07 23.59 -13.15
N ALA A 306 -15.37 23.04 -12.16
CA ALA A 306 -14.35 22.02 -12.39
C ALA A 306 -14.92 20.77 -13.08
N LEU A 307 -16.11 20.31 -12.67
CA LEU A 307 -16.80 19.18 -13.29
C LEU A 307 -17.16 19.43 -14.75
N MET A 308 -17.51 20.66 -15.15
CA MET A 308 -17.87 20.98 -16.54
C MET A 308 -16.67 20.98 -17.49
N PHE A 309 -15.44 21.12 -16.98
CA PHE A 309 -14.21 21.01 -17.78
C PHE A 309 -13.73 19.57 -17.99
N ARG A 310 -14.34 18.59 -17.31
CA ARG A 310 -13.91 17.20 -17.40
C ARG A 310 -14.28 16.57 -18.75
N ALA A 311 -13.37 15.77 -19.29
CA ALA A 311 -13.62 15.00 -20.51
C ALA A 311 -14.63 13.85 -20.30
N GLU A 312 -14.75 13.35 -19.07
CA GLU A 312 -15.66 12.23 -18.78
C GLU A 312 -17.11 12.68 -18.72
N LYS A 313 -17.81 12.52 -19.84
CA LYS A 313 -19.25 12.79 -20.02
C LYS A 313 -20.14 12.32 -18.84
N LYS A 314 -19.85 11.15 -18.25
CA LYS A 314 -20.64 10.62 -17.12
C LYS A 314 -20.55 11.53 -15.88
N LEU A 315 -19.37 12.09 -15.59
CA LEU A 315 -19.16 12.99 -14.47
C LEU A 315 -19.80 14.35 -14.72
N VAL A 316 -19.71 14.87 -15.94
CA VAL A 316 -20.40 16.10 -16.34
C VAL A 316 -21.91 15.98 -16.10
N LEU A 317 -22.53 14.88 -16.57
CA LEU A 317 -23.96 14.63 -16.33
C LEU A 317 -24.30 14.46 -14.84
N ALA A 318 -23.42 13.83 -14.07
CA ALA A 318 -23.59 13.71 -12.61
C ALA A 318 -23.50 15.08 -11.91
N GLY A 319 -22.62 15.97 -12.38
CA GLY A 319 -22.53 17.36 -11.94
C GLY A 319 -23.79 18.16 -12.24
N LEU A 320 -24.33 18.05 -13.46
CA LEU A 320 -25.63 18.65 -13.81
C LEU A 320 -26.77 18.11 -12.94
N SER A 321 -26.75 16.83 -12.59
CA SER A 321 -27.72 16.26 -11.64
C SER A 321 -27.55 16.80 -10.22
N TRP A 322 -26.33 17.14 -9.82
CA TRP A 322 -26.05 17.74 -8.51
C TRP A 322 -26.52 19.20 -8.46
N ILE A 323 -26.36 19.95 -9.55
CA ILE A 323 -26.96 21.28 -9.73
C ILE A 323 -28.48 21.22 -9.55
N ASP A 324 -29.15 20.33 -10.29
CA ASP A 324 -30.62 20.14 -10.18
C ASP A 324 -31.04 19.81 -8.74
N GLN A 325 -30.22 19.07 -8.00
CA GLN A 325 -30.50 18.70 -6.61
C GLN A 325 -30.40 19.92 -5.68
N LEU A 326 -29.30 20.69 -5.72
CA LEU A 326 -29.09 21.79 -4.78
C LEU A 326 -29.95 23.02 -5.08
N VAL A 327 -30.16 23.37 -6.35
CA VAL A 327 -31.04 24.50 -6.73
C VAL A 327 -32.50 24.23 -6.32
N ARG A 328 -32.93 22.96 -6.32
CA ARG A 328 -34.26 22.58 -5.78
C ARG A 328 -34.36 22.72 -4.27
N LEU A 329 -33.25 22.61 -3.55
CA LEU A 329 -33.21 22.68 -2.09
C LEU A 329 -33.17 24.12 -1.60
N ALA A 330 -32.37 24.98 -2.24
CA ALA A 330 -32.31 26.39 -1.90
C ALA A 330 -31.98 27.28 -3.12
N ALA A 331 -32.63 28.44 -3.19
CA ALA A 331 -32.44 29.40 -4.27
C ALA A 331 -31.02 29.98 -4.35
N GLU A 332 -30.28 30.01 -3.22
CA GLU A 332 -28.91 30.53 -3.13
C GLU A 332 -27.91 29.80 -4.05
N TYR A 333 -28.22 28.57 -4.48
CA TYR A 333 -27.39 27.80 -5.39
C TYR A 333 -27.57 28.18 -6.87
N GLY A 334 -28.58 29.00 -7.19
CA GLY A 334 -28.92 29.36 -8.56
C GLY A 334 -27.89 30.27 -9.24
N GLU A 335 -27.42 31.31 -8.55
CA GLU A 335 -26.32 32.18 -9.03
C GLU A 335 -25.05 31.36 -9.31
N PRO A 336 -24.50 30.59 -8.35
CA PRO A 336 -23.39 29.65 -8.58
C PRO A 336 -23.58 28.71 -9.77
N ALA A 337 -24.79 28.17 -9.94
CA ALA A 337 -25.11 27.22 -11.01
C ALA A 337 -25.08 27.85 -12.41
N THR A 338 -25.32 29.15 -12.52
CA THR A 338 -25.53 29.80 -13.82
C THR A 338 -24.29 29.72 -14.70
N GLY A 339 -23.10 29.99 -14.15
CA GLY A 339 -21.84 29.91 -14.89
C GLY A 339 -21.55 28.50 -15.42
N ALA A 340 -21.77 27.48 -14.59
CA ALA A 340 -21.57 26.09 -14.99
C ALA A 340 -22.55 25.62 -16.07
N LEU A 341 -23.82 26.04 -16.01
CA LEU A 341 -24.80 25.74 -17.07
C LEU A 341 -24.39 26.37 -18.41
N VAL A 342 -23.91 27.61 -18.40
CA VAL A 342 -23.40 28.28 -19.60
C VAL A 342 -22.19 27.54 -20.18
N MET A 343 -21.27 27.07 -19.34
CA MET A 343 -20.16 26.24 -19.83
C MET A 343 -20.66 24.94 -20.49
N ALA A 344 -21.66 24.29 -19.89
CA ALA A 344 -22.25 23.07 -20.42
C ALA A 344 -22.98 23.27 -21.76
N PHE A 345 -23.42 24.48 -22.08
CA PHE A 345 -24.00 24.82 -23.40
C PHE A 345 -22.98 24.67 -24.54
N GLY A 346 -21.70 24.95 -24.26
CA GLY A 346 -20.60 24.77 -25.23
C GLY A 346 -20.03 23.35 -25.31
N HIS A 347 -20.56 22.40 -24.53
CA HIS A 347 -20.02 21.05 -24.48
C HIS A 347 -20.27 20.28 -25.79
N GLU A 348 -19.30 19.47 -26.26
CA GLU A 348 -19.38 18.77 -27.56
C GLU A 348 -20.55 17.78 -27.65
N ALA A 349 -20.82 17.05 -26.57
CA ALA A 349 -21.91 16.08 -26.50
C ALA A 349 -23.31 16.74 -26.41
N ALA A 350 -24.16 16.49 -27.41
CA ALA A 350 -25.52 17.05 -27.49
C ALA A 350 -26.36 16.79 -26.24
N ASN A 351 -26.34 15.56 -25.70
CA ASN A 351 -27.14 15.21 -24.53
C ASN A 351 -26.73 15.97 -23.24
N VAL A 352 -25.49 16.46 -23.15
CA VAL A 352 -25.05 17.35 -22.07
C VAL A 352 -25.68 18.73 -22.26
N ARG A 353 -25.59 19.30 -23.49
CA ARG A 353 -26.23 20.57 -23.84
C ARG A 353 -27.74 20.54 -23.58
N ASP A 354 -28.43 19.51 -24.05
CA ASP A 354 -29.89 19.37 -23.86
C ASP A 354 -30.25 19.29 -22.37
N ARG A 355 -29.45 18.58 -21.57
CA ARG A 355 -29.68 18.47 -20.12
C ARG A 355 -29.45 19.81 -19.44
N ALA A 356 -28.41 20.53 -19.79
CA ALA A 356 -28.12 21.87 -19.26
C ALA A 356 -29.25 22.85 -19.59
N VAL A 357 -29.73 22.89 -20.84
CA VAL A 357 -30.84 23.77 -21.25
C VAL A 357 -32.13 23.43 -20.51
N ARG A 358 -32.48 22.14 -20.38
CA ARG A 358 -33.64 21.73 -19.59
C ARG A 358 -33.55 22.16 -18.12
N LEU A 359 -32.35 22.16 -17.54
CA LEU A 359 -32.14 22.63 -16.16
C LEU A 359 -32.25 24.15 -16.07
N ALA A 360 -31.71 24.87 -17.05
CA ALA A 360 -31.80 26.33 -17.11
C ALA A 360 -33.26 26.80 -17.25
N VAL A 361 -34.05 26.16 -18.11
CA VAL A 361 -35.49 26.45 -18.26
C VAL A 361 -36.26 26.13 -16.97
N ARG A 362 -35.99 24.97 -16.36
CA ARG A 362 -36.66 24.54 -15.12
C ARG A 362 -36.40 25.50 -13.96
N HIS A 363 -35.16 25.95 -13.80
CA HIS A 363 -34.72 26.74 -12.64
C HIS A 363 -34.58 28.24 -12.95
N LYS A 364 -35.09 28.69 -14.11
CA LYS A 364 -35.02 30.08 -14.61
C LYS A 364 -35.22 31.17 -13.54
N PRO A 365 -36.20 31.06 -12.60
CA PRO A 365 -36.41 32.10 -11.58
C PRO A 365 -35.25 32.32 -10.60
N TYR A 366 -34.33 31.36 -10.50
CA TYR A 366 -33.22 31.39 -9.55
C TYR A 366 -31.87 31.63 -10.23
N LEU A 367 -31.84 31.73 -11.56
CA LEU A 367 -30.61 31.85 -12.36
C LEU A 367 -30.41 33.28 -12.84
N GLU A 368 -29.17 33.64 -13.18
CA GLU A 368 -28.86 34.96 -13.73
C GLU A 368 -29.22 35.04 -15.21
N GLU A 369 -30.35 35.66 -15.53
CA GLU A 369 -30.90 35.75 -16.88
C GLU A 369 -29.94 36.39 -17.89
N GLU A 370 -29.22 37.44 -17.51
CA GLU A 370 -28.22 38.12 -18.36
C GLU A 370 -27.10 37.17 -18.77
N VAL A 371 -26.62 36.35 -17.84
CA VAL A 371 -25.52 35.40 -18.08
C VAL A 371 -26.01 34.25 -18.95
N LEU A 372 -27.21 33.72 -18.69
CA LEU A 372 -27.83 32.70 -19.54
C LEU A 372 -28.01 33.18 -20.99
N ARG A 373 -28.52 34.41 -21.18
CA ARG A 373 -28.72 34.97 -22.52
C ARG A 373 -27.42 35.16 -23.29
N LYS A 374 -26.36 35.63 -22.63
CA LYS A 374 -25.02 35.71 -23.24
C LYS A 374 -24.50 34.32 -23.63
N GLY A 375 -24.66 33.34 -22.74
CA GLY A 375 -24.24 31.95 -22.98
C GLY A 375 -25.00 31.24 -24.10
N ALA A 376 -26.28 31.59 -24.30
CA ALA A 376 -27.17 31.01 -25.31
C ALA A 376 -26.65 31.15 -26.75
N ALA A 377 -25.73 32.10 -27.02
CA ALA A 377 -25.09 32.26 -28.32
C ALA A 377 -24.26 31.03 -28.76
N SER A 378 -23.85 30.18 -27.82
CA SER A 378 -23.12 28.94 -28.09
C SER A 378 -24.03 27.74 -28.43
N LEU A 379 -25.35 27.87 -28.23
CA LEU A 379 -26.31 26.79 -28.44
C LEU A 379 -26.75 26.68 -29.91
N PRO A 380 -27.07 25.46 -30.37
CA PRO A 380 -27.87 25.24 -31.58
C PRO A 380 -29.19 26.03 -31.55
N PRO A 381 -29.73 26.45 -32.72
CA PRO A 381 -30.92 27.31 -32.80
C PRO A 381 -32.16 26.79 -32.06
N ASP A 382 -32.42 25.48 -32.13
CA ASP A 382 -33.55 24.81 -31.46
C ASP A 382 -33.45 24.89 -29.93
N LEU A 383 -32.25 24.64 -29.39
CA LEU A 383 -31.98 24.74 -27.96
C LEU A 383 -31.97 26.19 -27.46
N ARG A 384 -31.46 27.11 -28.28
CA ARG A 384 -31.50 28.54 -28.00
C ARG A 384 -32.93 29.07 -27.93
N ALA A 385 -33.78 28.71 -28.89
CA ALA A 385 -35.19 29.08 -28.89
C ALA A 385 -35.92 28.55 -27.65
N CYS A 386 -35.64 27.30 -27.27
CA CYS A 386 -36.19 26.69 -26.05
C CYS A 386 -35.74 27.43 -24.76
N LEU A 387 -34.52 27.95 -24.70
CA LEU A 387 -34.01 28.66 -23.52
C LEU A 387 -34.56 30.09 -23.41
N LEU A 388 -34.67 30.78 -24.53
CA LEU A 388 -35.03 32.20 -24.61
C LEU A 388 -36.53 32.45 -24.83
N ASP A 389 -37.34 31.40 -24.95
CA ASP A 389 -38.75 31.47 -25.33
C ASP A 389 -38.94 32.18 -26.71
N GLU A 390 -37.96 32.07 -27.62
CA GLU A 390 -38.05 32.62 -28.98
C GLU A 390 -38.96 31.71 -29.84
N PRO A 391 -39.77 32.26 -30.77
CA PRO A 391 -40.57 31.45 -31.67
C PRO A 391 -39.66 30.62 -32.60
N THR A 392 -39.82 29.29 -32.56
CA THR A 392 -39.10 28.30 -33.40
C THR A 392 -39.39 28.44 -34.88
#